data_AF-A0A8J1Y0P2-F1
#
_entry.id   AF-A0A8J1Y0P2-F1
#
_cell.length_a   1.000
_cell.length_b   1.000
_cell.length_c   1.000
_cell.angle_alpha   90.00
_cell.angle_beta   90.00
_cell.angle_gamma   90.00
#
_symmetry.space_group_name_H-M   'P 1'
#
loop_
_entity.id
_entity.type
_entity.pdbx_description
1 polymer ?
#
loop_
_entity_poly.entity_id
_entity_poly.type
_entity_poly.pdbx_seq_one_letter_code
_entity_poly.pdbx_strand_id
1 'polypeptide(L)'
;MADHFEKVWERQQRLLRHNETRGSKFPPFSIEPVAHERQRLAGKGMTAETRALRKQWVQDQILSPNEPRVVPELDARNPIRRAGSAPWNFIFKLAQPFMSDKAAMYSRFYVPKAVSIVAVLWFGAYWLKYNQNDWTKGYGWHSYTSKPTVFSG
;
A
#
# COMPACT_ATOMS: atom_id res chain seq x y z
N MET A 1 -4.29 4.27 -37.78
CA MET A 1 -3.86 3.58 -36.54
C MET A 1 -4.53 2.21 -36.59
N ALA A 2 -3.84 1.21 -37.16
CA ALA A 2 -4.44 -0.06 -37.53
C ALA A 2 -4.74 -0.88 -36.26
N ASP A 3 -6.03 -1.07 -36.00
CA ASP A 3 -6.54 -1.93 -34.93
C ASP A 3 -6.38 -3.39 -35.38
N HIS A 4 -5.20 -3.96 -35.13
CA HIS A 4 -4.94 -5.36 -35.43
C HIS A 4 -5.64 -6.23 -34.37
N PHE A 5 -6.78 -6.81 -34.74
CA PHE A 5 -7.37 -7.92 -34.01
C PHE A 5 -6.31 -9.02 -33.84
N GLU A 6 -5.80 -9.16 -32.62
CA GLU A 6 -4.83 -10.20 -32.28
C GLU A 6 -5.41 -11.58 -32.66
N LYS A 7 -4.63 -12.37 -33.41
CA LYS A 7 -5.10 -13.69 -33.84
C LYS A 7 -5.25 -14.59 -32.60
N VAL A 8 -6.29 -15.44 -32.58
CA VAL A 8 -6.60 -16.31 -31.41
C VAL A 8 -5.40 -17.17 -30.99
N TRP A 9 -4.61 -17.66 -31.95
CA TRP A 9 -3.41 -18.46 -31.67
C TRP A 9 -2.25 -17.64 -31.09
N GLU A 10 -2.08 -16.38 -31.49
CA GLU A 10 -1.05 -15.47 -30.94
C GLU A 10 -1.33 -15.21 -29.45
N ARG A 11 -2.61 -15.00 -29.12
CA ARG A 11 -3.07 -14.86 -27.73
C ARG A 11 -2.80 -16.13 -26.91
N GLN A 12 -3.09 -17.30 -27.48
CA GLN A 12 -2.82 -18.57 -26.81
C GLN A 12 -1.32 -18.77 -26.57
N GLN A 13 -0.46 -18.50 -27.56
CA GLN A 13 0.99 -18.60 -27.38
C GLN A 13 1.56 -17.61 -26.37
N ARG A 14 0.98 -16.40 -26.27
CA ARG A 14 1.37 -15.44 -25.24
C ARG A 14 0.99 -15.92 -23.84
N LEU A 15 -0.21 -16.47 -23.68
CA LEU A 15 -0.66 -17.06 -22.40
C LEU A 15 0.22 -18.26 -22.01
N LEU A 16 0.52 -19.15 -22.95
CA LEU A 16 1.42 -20.29 -22.71
C LEU A 16 2.82 -19.82 -22.26
N ARG A 17 3.44 -18.88 -22.98
CA ARG A 17 4.74 -18.30 -22.58
C ARG A 17 4.69 -17.63 -21.22
N HIS A 18 3.61 -16.93 -20.91
CA HIS A 18 3.43 -16.30 -19.61
C HIS A 18 3.39 -17.35 -18.48
N ASN A 19 2.72 -18.48 -18.71
CA ASN A 19 2.63 -19.59 -17.75
C ASN A 19 3.99 -20.28 -17.57
N GLU A 20 4.71 -20.54 -18.67
CA GLU A 20 6.07 -21.09 -18.65
C GLU A 20 7.02 -20.18 -17.84
N THR A 21 6.97 -18.86 -18.06
CA THR A 21 7.82 -17.89 -17.35
C THR A 21 7.47 -17.80 -15.86
N ARG A 22 6.21 -18.08 -15.48
CA ARG A 22 5.75 -18.14 -14.08
C ARG A 22 6.05 -19.47 -13.39
N GLY A 23 6.60 -20.47 -14.09
CA GLY A 23 7.00 -21.75 -13.52
C GLY A 23 5.86 -22.72 -13.19
N SER A 24 4.62 -22.45 -13.62
CA SER A 24 3.50 -23.38 -13.43
C SER A 24 3.30 -24.25 -14.67
N LYS A 25 3.33 -25.58 -14.49
CA LYS A 25 3.09 -26.56 -15.58
C LYS A 25 1.69 -26.42 -16.22
N PHE A 26 0.73 -25.85 -15.50
CA PHE A 26 -0.66 -25.72 -15.93
C PHE A 26 -1.04 -24.26 -16.17
N PRO A 27 -1.95 -23.97 -17.12
CA PRO A 27 -2.50 -22.63 -17.28
C PRO A 27 -3.26 -22.22 -16.01
N PRO A 28 -3.33 -20.92 -15.68
CA PRO A 28 -4.14 -20.45 -14.58
C PRO A 28 -5.60 -20.82 -14.84
N PHE A 29 -6.20 -21.54 -13.89
CA PHE A 29 -7.62 -21.86 -13.88
C PHE A 29 -8.24 -21.41 -12.57
N SER A 30 -9.54 -21.13 -12.60
CA SER A 30 -10.28 -20.83 -11.37
C SER A 30 -10.41 -22.09 -10.54
N ILE A 31 -9.93 -22.04 -9.31
CA ILE A 31 -10.10 -23.13 -8.33
C ILE A 31 -11.55 -23.16 -7.82
N GLU A 32 -12.26 -22.03 -7.90
CA GLU A 32 -13.66 -21.94 -7.50
C GLU A 32 -14.57 -22.72 -8.47
N PRO A 33 -15.24 -23.79 -8.00
CA PRO A 33 -16.23 -24.50 -8.80
C PRO A 33 -17.46 -23.61 -8.98
N VAL A 34 -17.96 -23.49 -10.21
CA VAL A 34 -19.20 -22.76 -10.57
C VAL A 34 -19.29 -21.33 -10.01
N ALA A 35 -18.21 -20.56 -10.18
CA ALA A 35 -18.11 -19.17 -9.70
C ALA A 35 -19.31 -18.30 -10.13
N HIS A 36 -19.75 -18.42 -11.38
CA HIS A 36 -20.84 -17.60 -11.91
C HIS A 36 -22.22 -18.11 -11.49
N GLU A 37 -23.06 -17.21 -10.96
CA GLU A 37 -24.44 -17.49 -10.53
C GLU A 37 -25.30 -18.09 -11.64
N ARG A 38 -25.12 -17.61 -12.87
CA ARG A 38 -25.86 -18.14 -14.04
C ARG A 38 -25.59 -19.63 -14.26
N GLN A 39 -24.36 -20.07 -14.06
CA GLN A 39 -24.01 -21.50 -14.18
C GLN A 39 -24.64 -22.33 -13.06
N ARG A 40 -24.91 -21.71 -11.91
CA ARG A 40 -25.58 -22.35 -10.77
C ARG A 40 -27.09 -22.47 -10.97
N LEU A 41 -27.70 -21.47 -11.60
CA LEU A 41 -29.15 -21.30 -11.69
C LEU A 41 -29.77 -21.66 -13.05
N ALA A 42 -28.99 -21.66 -14.14
CA ALA A 42 -29.52 -21.89 -15.48
C ALA A 42 -29.78 -23.38 -15.80
N GLY A 43 -30.77 -23.64 -16.64
CA GLY A 43 -31.06 -24.97 -17.19
C GLY A 43 -31.46 -26.00 -16.13
N LYS A 44 -30.75 -27.12 -16.07
CA LYS A 44 -30.97 -28.19 -15.06
C LYS A 44 -30.37 -27.86 -13.68
N GLY A 45 -29.72 -26.70 -13.51
CA GLY A 45 -29.04 -26.29 -12.28
C GLY A 45 -27.76 -27.10 -11.99
N MET A 46 -27.29 -27.02 -10.74
CA MET A 46 -26.10 -27.77 -10.29
C MET A 46 -26.38 -29.28 -10.18
N THR A 47 -25.49 -30.07 -10.80
CA THR A 47 -25.39 -31.52 -10.57
C THR A 47 -25.02 -31.82 -9.12
N ALA A 48 -25.24 -33.06 -8.66
CA ALA A 48 -24.86 -33.47 -7.30
C ALA A 48 -23.36 -33.29 -7.05
N GLU A 49 -22.52 -33.61 -8.04
CA GLU A 49 -21.07 -33.47 -7.99
C GLU A 49 -20.62 -32.01 -7.84
N THR A 50 -21.15 -31.12 -8.69
CA THR A 50 -20.82 -29.68 -8.63
C THR A 50 -21.27 -29.07 -7.30
N ARG A 51 -22.41 -29.52 -6.76
CA ARG A 51 -22.88 -29.09 -5.43
C ARG A 51 -21.95 -29.55 -4.30
N ALA A 52 -21.43 -30.78 -4.37
CA ALA A 52 -20.48 -31.29 -3.39
C ALA A 52 -19.15 -30.50 -3.42
N LEU A 53 -18.61 -30.25 -4.63
CA LEU A 53 -17.41 -29.44 -4.82
C LEU A 53 -17.60 -28.01 -4.32
N ARG A 54 -18.75 -27.39 -4.62
CA ARG A 54 -19.07 -26.05 -4.13
C ARG A 54 -19.20 -26.02 -2.61
N LYS A 55 -19.84 -27.03 -2.01
CA LYS A 55 -19.95 -27.14 -0.55
C LYS A 55 -18.56 -27.22 0.08
N GLN A 56 -17.68 -28.05 -0.46
CA GLN A 56 -16.29 -28.15 0.00
C GLN A 56 -15.59 -26.79 -0.12
N TRP A 57 -15.64 -26.14 -1.28
CA TRP A 57 -15.01 -24.83 -1.48
C TRP A 57 -15.49 -23.78 -0.48
N VAL A 58 -16.80 -23.73 -0.16
CA VAL A 58 -17.36 -22.81 0.83
C VAL A 58 -16.86 -23.13 2.24
N GLN A 59 -16.73 -24.41 2.59
CA GLN A 59 -16.15 -24.82 3.87
C GLN A 59 -14.66 -24.44 3.95
N ASP A 60 -13.93 -24.58 2.85
CA ASP A 60 -12.51 -24.21 2.76
C ASP A 60 -12.28 -22.69 2.90
N GLN A 61 -13.31 -21.86 2.71
CA GLN A 61 -13.23 -20.42 2.99
C GLN A 61 -13.31 -20.08 4.49
N ILE A 62 -13.68 -21.03 5.34
CA ILE A 62 -13.74 -20.83 6.79
C ILE A 62 -12.32 -20.87 7.33
N LEU A 63 -11.82 -19.72 7.78
CA LEU A 63 -10.50 -19.62 8.39
C LEU A 63 -10.45 -20.40 9.72
N SER A 64 -9.27 -20.88 10.06
CA SER A 64 -9.07 -21.54 11.36
C SER A 64 -9.28 -20.54 12.51
N PRO A 65 -9.71 -20.98 13.71
CA PRO A 65 -9.88 -20.07 14.86
C PRO A 65 -8.58 -19.36 15.29
N ASN A 66 -7.42 -19.89 14.87
CA ASN A 66 -6.10 -19.33 15.14
C ASN A 66 -5.69 -18.24 14.12
N GLU A 67 -6.49 -18.05 13.07
CA GLU A 67 -6.28 -17.02 12.06
C GLU A 67 -7.22 -15.84 12.32
N PRO A 68 -6.76 -14.59 12.11
CA PRO A 68 -5.46 -14.16 11.57
C PRO A 68 -4.34 -14.15 12.62
N ARG A 69 -3.22 -14.84 12.33
CA ARG A 69 -2.04 -14.84 13.19
C ARG A 69 -1.08 -13.72 12.78
N VAL A 70 -0.93 -12.71 13.63
CA VAL A 70 0.09 -11.67 13.41
C VAL A 70 1.44 -12.22 13.88
N VAL A 71 2.31 -12.54 12.93
CA VAL A 71 3.69 -12.99 13.20
C VAL A 71 4.64 -11.80 13.06
N PRO A 72 5.22 -11.27 14.15
CA PRO A 72 6.07 -10.08 14.11
C PRO A 72 7.35 -10.27 13.26
N GLU A 73 7.80 -11.52 13.11
CA GLU A 73 9.01 -11.87 12.38
C GLU A 73 8.85 -11.69 10.86
N LEU A 74 7.63 -11.81 10.34
CA LEU A 74 7.35 -11.62 8.91
C LEU A 74 7.36 -10.14 8.51
N ASP A 75 7.12 -9.22 9.44
CA ASP A 75 7.21 -7.77 9.24
C ASP A 75 8.44 -7.18 9.94
N ALA A 76 9.61 -7.75 9.62
CA ALA A 76 10.88 -7.33 10.20
C ALA A 76 11.23 -5.88 9.79
N ARG A 77 10.97 -4.92 10.68
CA ARG A 77 11.38 -3.52 10.52
C ARG A 77 12.77 -3.26 11.12
N ASN A 78 13.55 -2.42 10.43
CA ASN A 78 14.81 -1.85 10.94
C ASN A 78 14.58 -1.19 12.34
N PRO A 79 15.49 -1.38 13.32
CA PRO A 79 15.43 -0.76 14.65
C PRO A 79 15.14 0.76 14.63
N ILE A 80 15.76 1.51 13.71
CA ILE A 80 15.54 2.97 13.58
C ILE A 80 14.08 3.26 13.20
N ARG A 81 13.53 2.49 12.26
CA ARG A 81 12.12 2.62 11.85
C ARG A 81 11.18 2.22 12.99
N ARG A 82 11.55 1.23 13.81
CA ARG A 82 10.78 0.85 15.00
C ARG A 82 10.76 1.97 16.02
N ALA A 83 11.93 2.49 16.40
CA ALA A 83 12.06 3.59 17.36
C ALA A 83 11.30 4.85 16.89
N GLY A 84 11.49 5.27 15.63
CA GLY A 84 10.80 6.44 15.08
C GLY A 84 9.28 6.26 14.94
N SER A 85 8.80 5.02 14.74
CA SER A 85 7.34 4.74 14.66
C SER A 85 6.69 4.53 16.02
N ALA A 86 7.46 4.22 17.07
CA ALA A 86 6.95 3.89 18.40
C ALA A 86 6.00 4.96 18.99
N PRO A 87 6.33 6.27 19.00
CA PRO A 87 5.44 7.28 19.56
C PRO A 87 4.13 7.39 18.78
N TRP A 88 4.20 7.36 17.44
CA TRP A 88 3.01 7.39 16.59
C TRP A 88 2.12 6.16 16.81
N ASN A 89 2.72 4.98 16.90
CA ASN A 89 1.99 3.73 17.14
C ASN A 89 1.23 3.77 18.47
N PHE A 90 1.84 4.34 19.52
CA PHE A 90 1.21 4.51 20.81
C PHE A 90 -0.02 5.44 20.73
N ILE A 91 0.13 6.61 20.11
CA ILE A 91 -0.97 7.57 19.93
C ILE A 91 -2.12 6.94 19.14
N PHE A 92 -1.83 6.28 18.02
CA PHE A 92 -2.88 5.65 17.21
C PHE A 92 -3.54 4.45 17.90
N LYS A 93 -2.82 3.74 18.76
CA LYS A 93 -3.42 2.66 19.56
C LYS A 93 -4.45 3.21 20.55
N LEU A 94 -4.20 4.38 21.12
CA LEU A 94 -5.16 5.07 21.99
C LEU A 94 -6.35 5.67 21.21
N ALA A 95 -6.11 6.13 19.98
CA ALA A 95 -7.15 6.70 19.12
C ALA A 95 -8.01 5.64 18.40
N GLN A 96 -7.50 4.41 18.24
CA GLN A 96 -8.15 3.31 17.53
C GLN A 96 -9.63 3.07 17.89
N PRO A 97 -10.07 3.04 19.16
CA PRO A 97 -11.48 2.78 19.49
C PRO A 97 -12.45 3.86 19.00
N PHE A 98 -11.94 5.05 18.65
CA PHE A 98 -12.76 6.18 18.17
C PHE A 98 -12.80 6.29 16.65
N MET A 99 -12.08 5.41 15.93
CA MET A 99 -11.89 5.52 14.49
C MET A 99 -12.36 4.25 13.77
N SER A 100 -13.01 4.40 12.63
CA SER A 100 -13.25 3.30 11.70
C SER A 100 -11.92 2.78 11.13
N ASP A 101 -11.84 1.50 10.76
CA ASP A 101 -10.65 0.87 10.17
C ASP A 101 -10.06 1.67 9.00
N LYS A 102 -10.92 2.21 8.12
CA LYS A 102 -10.48 3.05 7.00
C LYS A 102 -9.83 4.35 7.49
N ALA A 103 -10.45 5.01 8.46
CA ALA A 103 -9.93 6.25 9.03
C ALA A 103 -8.63 6.02 9.81
N ALA A 104 -8.52 4.92 10.54
CA ALA A 104 -7.32 4.50 11.25
C ALA A 104 -6.15 4.26 10.27
N MET A 105 -6.42 3.61 9.14
CA MET A 105 -5.41 3.38 8.09
C MET A 105 -4.88 4.71 7.51
N TYR A 106 -5.78 5.60 7.08
CA TYR A 106 -5.37 6.87 6.47
C TYR A 106 -4.66 7.79 7.47
N SER A 107 -5.19 7.92 8.68
CA SER A 107 -4.59 8.78 9.72
C SER A 107 -3.17 8.34 10.09
N ARG A 108 -2.94 7.02 10.25
CA ARG A 108 -1.62 6.47 10.55
C ARG A 108 -0.58 6.74 9.46
N PHE A 109 -1.01 6.90 8.21
CA PHE A 109 -0.12 7.21 7.09
C PHE A 109 0.15 8.71 6.92
N TYR A 110 -0.89 9.55 7.00
CA TYR A 110 -0.78 10.98 6.67
C TYR A 110 -0.37 11.85 7.85
N VAL A 111 -0.90 11.59 9.05
CA VAL A 111 -0.70 12.47 10.22
C VAL A 111 0.77 12.54 10.64
N PRO A 112 1.52 11.42 10.80
CA PRO A 112 2.93 11.51 11.16
C PRO A 112 3.76 12.31 10.16
N LYS A 113 3.43 12.18 8.86
CA LYS A 113 4.15 12.91 7.80
C LYS A 113 3.84 14.38 7.84
N ALA A 114 2.56 14.74 7.94
CA ALA A 114 2.14 16.14 8.02
C ALA A 114 2.78 16.83 9.23
N VAL A 115 2.71 16.21 10.42
CA VAL A 115 3.31 16.77 11.63
C VAL A 115 4.83 16.86 11.52
N SER A 116 5.50 15.83 10.99
CA SER A 116 6.96 15.84 10.82
C SER A 116 7.41 16.93 9.84
N ILE A 117 6.69 17.13 8.72
CA ILE A 117 7.00 18.18 7.74
C ILE A 117 6.86 19.55 8.38
N VAL A 118 5.75 19.81 9.08
CA VAL A 118 5.54 21.09 9.77
C VAL A 118 6.60 21.32 10.84
N ALA A 119 6.93 20.30 11.63
CA ALA A 119 7.96 20.40 12.67
C ALA A 119 9.35 20.71 12.08
N VAL A 120 9.75 20.04 10.99
CA VAL A 120 11.03 20.28 10.33
C VAL A 120 11.09 21.68 9.72
N LEU A 121 10.03 22.13 9.04
CA LEU A 121 9.98 23.47 8.46
C LEU A 121 10.03 24.55 9.53
N TRP A 122 9.27 24.39 10.61
CA TRP A 122 9.23 25.37 11.68
C TRP A 122 10.53 25.42 12.46
N PHE A 123 11.09 24.25 12.82
CA PHE A 123 12.40 24.16 13.45
C PHE A 123 13.48 24.74 12.55
N GLY A 124 13.50 24.38 11.27
CA GLY A 124 14.47 24.87 10.29
C GLY A 124 14.40 26.38 10.13
N ALA A 125 13.19 26.94 9.97
CA ALA A 125 12.99 28.38 9.86
C ALA A 125 13.42 29.13 11.13
N TYR A 126 13.06 28.61 12.31
CA TYR A 126 13.46 29.19 13.59
C TYR A 126 14.99 29.13 13.78
N TRP A 127 15.58 27.95 13.54
CA TRP A 127 17.02 27.75 13.64
C TRP A 127 17.77 28.68 12.68
N LEU A 128 17.35 28.76 11.42
CA LEU A 128 17.92 29.67 10.43
C LEU A 128 17.77 31.13 10.86
N LYS A 129 16.63 31.54 11.43
CA LYS A 129 16.40 32.93 11.85
C LYS A 129 17.33 33.38 12.97
N TYR A 130 17.61 32.53 13.95
CA TYR A 130 18.37 32.90 15.14
C TYR A 130 19.84 32.46 15.14
N ASN A 131 20.23 31.58 14.22
CA ASN A 131 21.61 31.14 14.01
C ASN A 131 22.22 31.72 12.72
N GLN A 132 21.71 32.85 12.24
CA GLN A 132 22.38 33.58 11.15
C GLN A 132 23.73 34.07 11.61
N ASN A 133 24.72 33.95 10.74
CA ASN A 133 26.01 34.55 10.98
C ASN A 133 25.88 36.08 10.86
N ASP A 134 26.39 36.79 11.86
CA ASP A 134 26.41 38.25 11.93
C ASP A 134 27.84 38.69 12.19
N TRP A 135 28.19 39.94 11.88
CA TRP A 135 29.56 40.45 12.09
C TRP A 135 30.00 40.41 13.56
N THR A 136 29.06 40.26 14.50
CA THR A 136 29.28 40.09 15.93
C THR A 136 29.61 38.65 16.36
N LYS A 137 29.35 37.65 15.50
CA LYS A 137 29.49 36.22 15.81
C LYS A 137 30.44 35.56 14.81
N GLY A 138 31.35 34.71 15.29
CA GLY A 138 32.30 33.98 14.44
C GLY A 138 31.74 32.67 13.84
N TYR A 139 30.47 32.36 14.07
CA TYR A 139 29.84 31.09 13.70
C TYR A 139 28.37 31.30 13.34
N GLY A 140 27.83 30.43 12.52
CA GLY A 140 26.42 30.47 12.11
C GLY A 140 26.22 30.17 10.63
N TRP A 141 24.95 30.13 10.23
CA TRP A 141 24.57 29.95 8.85
C TRP A 141 24.79 31.24 8.05
N HIS A 142 25.54 31.16 6.96
CA HIS A 142 25.78 32.29 6.07
C HIS A 142 24.63 32.41 5.07
N SER A 143 23.90 33.52 5.10
CA SER A 143 22.82 33.81 4.17
C SER A 143 23.21 34.97 3.26
N TYR A 144 23.38 34.69 1.98
CA TYR A 144 23.63 35.71 0.97
C TYR A 144 22.39 35.89 0.11
N THR A 145 21.88 37.12 0.05
CA THR A 145 20.77 37.49 -0.84
C THR A 145 21.31 38.35 -1.97
N SER A 146 20.97 38.01 -3.21
CA SER A 146 21.25 38.90 -4.34
C SER A 146 20.49 40.22 -4.16
N LYS A 147 21.05 41.32 -4.66
CA LYS A 147 20.36 42.61 -4.67
C LYS A 147 19.06 42.48 -5.49
N PRO A 148 17.96 43.14 -5.09
CA PRO A 148 16.73 43.13 -5.86
C PRO A 148 16.95 43.76 -7.23
N THR A 149 16.29 43.24 -8.25
CA THR A 149 16.33 43.77 -9.61
C THR A 149 15.62 45.12 -9.65
N VAL A 150 16.32 46.17 -10.09
CA VAL A 150 15.72 47.49 -10.30
C VAL A 150 15.28 47.60 -11.75
N PHE A 151 13.98 47.84 -11.97
CA PHE A 151 13.44 48.14 -13.30
C PHE A 151 13.54 49.64 -13.59
N SER A 152 13.80 50.03 -14.84
CA SER A 152 13.74 51.43 -15.27
C SER A 152 12.29 51.89 -15.22
N GLY A 153 11.93 52.66 -14.19
CA GLY A 153 10.70 53.44 -14.15
C GLY A 153 10.78 54.68 -15.03
#